data_AF-A0A2M8NFX7-F1
#
_entry.id   AF-A0A2M8NFX7-F1
#
_cell.length_a   1.000
_cell.length_b   1.000
_cell.length_c   1.000
_cell.angle_alpha   90.00
_cell.angle_beta   90.00
_cell.angle_gamma   90.00
#
_symmetry.space_group_name_H-M   'P 1'
#
loop_
_entity.id
_entity.type
_entity.pdbx_description
1 polymer ?
#
loop_
_entity_poly.entity_id
_entity_poly.type
_entity_poly.pdbx_seq_one_letter_code
_entity_poly.pdbx_strand_id
1 'polypeptide(L)' 'FSLFTLPVEFDASARARAMLERYGLVTRQEAEGVKAVLDAAALTYVAAAATAILQMLYYVSLLMRRR' A
#
# COMPACT_ATOMS: atom_id res chain seq x y z
N PHE A 1 3.89 2.66 11.50
CA PHE A 1 4.06 3.54 10.32
C PHE A 1 3.05 3.21 9.22
N SER A 2 3.00 1.97 8.72
CA SER A 2 2.16 1.57 7.57
C SER A 2 0.66 1.89 7.65
N LEU A 3 0.02 1.73 8.83
CA LEU A 3 -1.43 1.98 8.98
C LEU A 3 -1.82 3.46 8.86
N PHE A 4 -0.96 4.37 9.30
CA PHE A 4 -1.25 5.81 9.29
C PHE A 4 -0.83 6.47 7.97
N THR A 5 0.14 5.90 7.26
CA THR A 5 0.63 6.46 5.99
C THR A 5 -0.08 5.89 4.75
N LEU A 6 -0.75 4.74 4.86
CA LEU A 6 -1.54 4.16 3.77
C LEU A 6 -2.45 5.17 3.05
N PRO A 7 -3.26 6.00 3.76
CA PRO A 7 -4.14 6.97 3.10
C PRO A 7 -3.39 8.01 2.27
N VAL A 8 -2.23 8.49 2.76
CA VAL A 8 -1.43 9.50 2.04
C VAL A 8 -0.65 8.87 0.87
N GLU A 9 -0.28 7.60 0.96
CA GLU A 9 0.37 6.84 -0.12
C GLU A 9 -0.58 6.59 -1.30
N PHE A 10 -1.86 6.27 -1.04
CA PHE A 10 -2.88 6.15 -2.08
C PHE A 10 -3.14 7.48 -2.79
N ASP A 11 -3.24 8.57 -2.02
CA ASP A 11 -3.42 9.93 -2.55
C ASP A 11 -2.20 10.39 -3.36
N ALA A 12 -0.99 10.07 -2.91
CA ALA A 12 0.24 10.30 -3.68
C ALA A 12 0.24 9.52 -5.00
N SER A 13 -0.17 8.24 -4.99
CA SER A 13 -0.27 7.40 -6.19
C SER A 13 -1.32 7.91 -7.19
N ALA A 14 -2.43 8.47 -6.71
CA ALA A 14 -3.45 9.08 -7.56
C ALA A 14 -2.94 10.37 -8.22
N ARG A 15 -2.27 11.25 -7.45
CA ARG A 15 -1.63 12.45 -7.99
C ARG A 15 -0.53 12.12 -9.00
N ALA A 16 0.29 11.11 -8.72
CA ALA A 16 1.36 10.70 -9.62
C ALA A 16 0.80 10.29 -11.00
N ARG A 17 -0.29 9.53 -11.06
CA ARG A 17 -0.96 9.16 -12.32
C ARG A 17 -1.47 10.39 -13.08
N ALA A 18 -2.17 11.29 -12.39
CA ALA A 18 -2.65 12.53 -13.01
C ALA A 18 -1.52 13.41 -13.55
N MET A 19 -0.37 13.42 -12.86
CA MET A 19 0.82 14.16 -13.26
C MET A 19 1.49 13.52 -14.48
N LEU A 20 1.63 12.20 -14.50
CA LEU A 20 2.16 11.43 -15.63
C LEU A 20 1.33 11.62 -16.92
N GLU A 21 0.00 11.62 -16.80
CA GLU A 21 -0.90 11.91 -17.91
C GLU A 21 -0.79 13.37 -18.38
N ARG A 22 -0.75 14.34 -17.44
CA ARG A 22 -0.63 15.76 -17.77
C ARG A 22 0.66 16.13 -18.49
N TYR A 23 1.77 15.50 -18.15
CA TYR A 23 3.06 15.75 -18.79
C TYR A 23 3.29 14.91 -20.05
N GLY A 24 2.32 14.08 -20.45
CA GLY A 24 2.45 13.20 -21.62
C GLY A 24 3.55 12.15 -21.46
N LEU A 25 3.90 11.79 -20.22
CA LEU A 25 4.95 10.82 -19.90
C LEU A 25 4.47 9.37 -20.04
N VAL A 26 3.16 9.16 -20.18
CA VAL A 26 2.52 7.85 -20.28
C VAL A 26 1.46 7.92 -21.37
N THR A 27 1.50 6.99 -22.32
CA THR A 27 0.48 6.86 -23.35
C THR A 27 -0.80 6.24 -22.80
N ARG A 28 -1.93 6.37 -23.52
CA ARG A 28 -3.19 5.72 -23.11
C ARG A 28 -3.06 4.20 -22.96
N GLN A 29 -2.22 3.55 -23.77
CA GLN A 29 -1.97 2.11 -23.65
C GLN A 29 -1.15 1.75 -22.39
N GLU A 30 -0.26 2.63 -21.94
CA GLU A 30 0.58 2.39 -20.77
C GLU A 30 -0.10 2.76 -19.44
N ALA A 31 -1.11 3.64 -19.48
CA ALA A 31 -1.82 4.12 -18.29
C ALA A 31 -2.44 2.99 -17.46
N GLU A 32 -2.97 1.94 -18.11
CA GLU A 32 -3.49 0.76 -17.43
C GLU A 32 -2.39 -0.03 -16.70
N GLY A 33 -1.23 -0.20 -17.34
CA GLY A 33 -0.08 -0.89 -16.75
C GLY A 33 0.50 -0.11 -15.56
N VAL A 34 0.67 1.21 -15.71
CA VAL A 34 1.11 2.10 -14.63
C VAL A 34 0.13 2.04 -13.45
N LYS A 35 -1.17 2.01 -13.74
CA LYS A 35 -2.20 1.84 -12.72
C LYS A 35 -2.04 0.53 -11.97
N ALA A 36 -1.90 -0.59 -12.67
CA ALA A 36 -1.74 -1.90 -12.06
C ALA A 36 -0.48 -2.00 -11.17
N VAL A 37 0.64 -1.43 -11.62
CA VAL A 37 1.90 -1.43 -10.86
C VAL A 37 1.78 -0.59 -9.59
N LEU A 38 1.19 0.60 -9.68
CA LEU A 38 0.99 1.47 -8.50
C LEU A 38 0.00 0.86 -7.50
N ASP A 39 -1.05 0.20 -7.98
CA ASP A 39 -1.98 -0.54 -7.12
C ASP A 39 -1.27 -1.71 -6.42
N ALA A 40 -0.43 -2.46 -7.13
CA ALA A 40 0.38 -3.53 -6.56
C ALA A 40 1.40 -3.03 -5.54
N ALA A 41 2.04 -1.88 -5.79
CA ALA A 41 2.94 -1.25 -4.83
C ALA A 41 2.20 -0.90 -3.52
N ALA A 42 0.99 -0.36 -3.60
CA ALA A 42 0.19 -0.04 -2.42
C ALA A 42 -0.22 -1.30 -1.62
N LEU A 43 -0.45 -2.44 -2.28
CA LEU A 43 -0.73 -3.71 -1.61
C LEU A 43 0.42 -4.19 -0.71
N THR A 44 1.67 -3.79 -0.98
CA THR A 44 2.82 -4.15 -0.11
C THR A 44 2.68 -3.54 1.29
N TYR A 45 2.16 -2.31 1.40
CA TYR A 45 1.87 -1.67 2.68
C TYR A 45 0.75 -2.37 3.44
N VAL A 46 -0.28 -2.81 2.71
CA VAL A 46 -1.39 -3.59 3.30
C VAL A 46 -0.88 -4.91 3.86
N ALA A 47 -0.05 -5.62 3.09
CA ALA A 47 0.58 -6.86 3.54
C ALA A 47 1.44 -6.64 4.80
N ALA A 48 2.28 -5.60 4.82
CA ALA A 48 3.09 -5.25 5.97
C ALA A 48 2.25 -4.93 7.22
N ALA A 49 1.14 -4.19 7.04
CA ALA A 49 0.21 -3.89 8.13
C ALA A 49 -0.46 -5.16 8.67
N ALA A 50 -0.92 -6.06 7.78
CA ALA A 50 -1.50 -7.34 8.17
C ALA A 50 -0.49 -8.21 8.94
N THR A 51 0.76 -8.29 8.48
CA THR A 51 1.83 -9.02 9.18
C THR A 51 2.09 -8.45 10.58
N ALA A 52 2.13 -7.13 10.73
CA ALA A 52 2.32 -6.49 12.02
C ALA A 52 1.17 -6.81 13.00
N ILE A 53 -0.07 -6.81 12.51
CA ILE A 53 -1.25 -7.20 13.31
C ILE A 53 -1.15 -8.67 13.73
N LEU A 54 -0.83 -9.58 12.81
CA LEU A 54 -0.69 -11.00 13.11
C LEU A 54 0.43 -11.26 14.12
N GLN A 55 1.57 -10.56 14.01
CA GLN A 55 2.65 -10.64 15.00
C GLN A 55 2.19 -10.15 16.37
N MET A 56 1.45 -9.04 16.44
CA MET A 56 0.91 -8.54 17.70
C MET A 56 -0.03 -9.56 18.34
N LEU A 57 -0.97 -10.12 17.58
CA LEU A 57 -1.90 -11.15 18.05
C LEU A 57 -1.16 -12.42 18.51
N TYR A 58 -0.11 -12.82 17.80
CA TYR A 58 0.74 -13.94 18.19
C TYR A 58 1.35 -13.70 19.58
N TYR A 59 1.97 -12.55 19.83
CA TYR A 59 2.57 -12.25 21.13
C TYR A 59 1.52 -12.11 22.24
N VAL A 60 0.35 -11.52 21.96
CA VAL A 60 -0.76 -11.44 22.92
C VAL A 60 -1.24 -12.84 23.31
N SER A 61 -1.49 -13.72 22.33
CA SER A 61 -1.92 -15.09 22.60
C SER A 61 -0.86 -15.90 23.38
N LEU A 62 0.42 -15.70 23.07
CA LEU A 62 1.52 -16.33 23.79
C LEU A 62 1.60 -15.86 25.25
N LEU A 63 1.39 -14.57 25.50
CA LEU A 63 1.38 -14.00 26.86
C LEU A 63 0.18 -14.52 27.66
N MET A 64 -1.01 -14.61 27.05
CA MET A 64 -2.22 -15.14 27.69
C MET A 64 -2.08 -16.62 28.06
N ARG A 65 -1.35 -17.42 27.27
CA ARG A 65 -1.10 -18.84 27.54
C ARG A 65 -0.10 -19.10 28.68
N ARG A 66 0.67 -18.11 29.09
CA ARG A 66 1.65 -18.22 30.21
C ARG A 66 1.07 -17.87 31.58
N ARG A 67 -0.22 -17.54 31.66
CA ARG A 67 -0.98 -17.42 32.92
C ARG A 67 -1.89 -18.62 33.09
#